data_AF-I5BW18-F1
#
_entry.id   AF-I5BW18-F1
#
_cell.length_a   1.000
_cell.length_b   1.000
_cell.length_c   1.000
_cell.angle_alpha   90.00
_cell.angle_beta   90.00
_cell.angle_gamma   90.00
#
_symmetry.space_group_name_H-M   'P 1'
#
loop_
_entity.id
_entity.type
_entity.pdbx_description
1 polymer ?
#
loop_
_entity_poly.entity_id
_entity_poly.type
_entity_poly.pdbx_seq_one_letter_code
_entity_poly.pdbx_strand_id
1 'polypeptide(L)' 'MTHRITCSVVASDLKDAAAAISFALDYLQPHEPFEFLNEWREGKDLSPWIEAWKQDQEDARRMTHPEWMPS' A
#
# COMPACT_ATOMS: atom_id res chain seq x y z
N MET A 1 6.59 -23.34 5.30
CA MET A 1 7.40 -22.15 5.58
C MET A 1 6.85 -21.02 4.74
N THR A 2 5.82 -20.34 5.22
CA THR A 2 5.18 -19.24 4.48
C THR A 2 5.98 -17.99 4.81
N HIS A 3 6.87 -17.60 3.91
CA HIS A 3 7.57 -16.32 3.99
C HIS A 3 6.50 -15.23 3.82
N ARG A 4 5.92 -14.75 4.94
CA ARG A 4 5.23 -13.46 4.97
C ARG A 4 6.31 -12.43 4.70
N ILE A 5 6.49 -12.09 3.43
CA ILE A 5 7.29 -10.94 3.03
C ILE A 5 6.46 -9.73 3.45
N THR A 6 6.62 -9.30 4.70
CA THR A 6 6.20 -7.97 5.14
C THR A 6 7.18 -6.98 4.52
N CYS A 7 6.97 -6.62 3.25
CA CYS A 7 7.67 -5.49 2.64
C CYS A 7 7.20 -4.22 3.35
N SER A 8 8.04 -3.66 4.21
CA SER A 8 7.80 -2.34 4.79
C SER A 8 8.15 -1.30 3.73
N VAL A 9 7.18 -0.89 2.92
CA VAL A 9 7.36 0.23 1.98
C VAL A 9 7.40 1.53 2.78
N VAL A 10 8.46 2.32 2.62
CA VAL A 10 8.55 3.68 3.15
C VAL A 10 8.63 4.70 2.01
N ALA A 11 8.26 5.96 2.27
CA ALA A 11 8.23 7.01 1.24
C ALA A 11 9.58 7.23 0.54
N SER A 12 10.67 6.83 1.20
CA SER A 12 12.01 6.88 0.62
C SER A 12 12.27 5.83 -0.47
N ASP A 13 11.54 4.71 -0.47
CA ASP A 13 11.64 3.65 -1.49
C ASP A 13 10.98 4.09 -2.80
N LEU A 14 10.02 5.02 -2.73
CA LEU A 14 9.29 5.54 -3.88
C LEU A 14 10.08 6.61 -4.65
N LYS A 15 11.37 6.82 -4.40
CA LYS A 15 12.16 7.80 -5.17
C LYS A 15 12.46 7.36 -6.60
N ASP A 16 12.37 6.05 -6.85
CA ASP A 16 12.55 5.46 -8.17
C ASP A 16 11.21 5.34 -8.91
N ALA A 17 11.22 5.62 -10.21
CA ALA A 17 10.02 5.58 -11.03
C ALA A 17 9.44 4.17 -11.15
N ALA A 18 10.29 3.14 -11.25
CA ALA A 18 9.82 1.76 -11.32
C ALA A 18 9.22 1.33 -9.97
N ALA A 19 9.83 1.73 -8.85
CA ALA A 19 9.27 1.47 -7.52
C ALA A 19 7.90 2.15 -7.32
N ALA A 20 7.73 3.40 -7.76
CA ALA A 20 6.45 4.11 -7.69
C ALA A 20 5.38 3.46 -8.58
N ILE A 21 5.72 3.06 -9.80
CA ILE A 21 4.79 2.39 -10.72
C ILE A 21 4.39 1.01 -10.17
N SER A 22 5.35 0.20 -9.70
CA SER A 22 5.04 -1.08 -9.06
C SER A 22 4.15 -0.90 -7.85
N PHE A 23 4.43 0.09 -7.00
CA PHE A 23 3.57 0.36 -5.85
C PHE A 23 2.14 0.70 -6.25
N ALA A 24 1.99 1.57 -7.25
CA ALA A 24 0.68 1.96 -7.74
C ALA A 24 -0.10 0.78 -8.33
N LEU A 25 0.55 -0.11 -9.07
CA LEU A 25 -0.12 -1.22 -9.75
C LEU A 25 -0.40 -2.42 -8.85
N ASP A 26 0.51 -2.72 -7.91
CA ASP A 26 0.44 -3.94 -7.11
C ASP A 26 -0.31 -3.75 -5.78
N TYR A 27 -0.36 -2.52 -5.26
CA TYR A 27 -0.82 -2.26 -3.89
C TYR A 27 -1.99 -1.30 -3.77
N LEU A 28 -2.21 -0.43 -4.75
CA LEU A 28 -3.33 0.51 -4.72
C LEU A 28 -4.59 -0.06 -5.38
N GLN A 29 -5.74 0.50 -5.01
CA GLN A 29 -7.01 0.15 -5.63
C GLN A 29 -7.06 0.61 -7.09
N PRO A 30 -7.86 0.00 -7.97
CA PRO A 30 -7.83 0.28 -9.41
C PRO A 30 -8.02 1.75 -9.85
N HIS A 31 -8.56 2.61 -8.98
CA HIS A 31 -8.83 4.02 -9.25
C HIS A 31 -7.78 4.99 -8.67
N GLU A 32 -6.93 4.51 -7.77
CA GLU A 32 -5.91 5.29 -7.06
C GLU A 32 -4.59 5.51 -7.83
N PRO A 33 -4.11 4.61 -8.74
CA PRO A 33 -2.81 4.75 -9.39
C PRO A 33 -2.62 6.08 -10.10
N PHE A 34 -3.67 6.58 -10.74
CA PHE A 34 -3.60 7.85 -11.46
C PHE A 34 -3.33 9.03 -10.52
N GLU A 35 -4.04 9.07 -9.39
CA GLU A 35 -3.91 10.15 -8.41
C GLU A 35 -2.55 10.07 -7.71
N PHE A 36 -2.18 8.88 -7.22
CA PHE A 36 -0.88 8.62 -6.61
C PHE A 36 0.30 9.00 -7.52
N LEU A 37 0.30 8.54 -8.78
CA LEU A 37 1.40 8.83 -9.70
C LEU A 37 1.48 10.32 -10.07
N ASN A 38 0.34 11.01 -10.11
CA ASN A 38 0.33 12.45 -10.33
C ASN A 38 0.95 13.19 -9.14
N GLU A 39 0.59 12.83 -7.91
CA GLU A 39 1.16 13.43 -6.70
C GLU A 39 2.64 13.10 -6.52
N TRP A 40 3.05 11.88 -6.86
CA TRP A 40 4.45 11.45 -6.90
C TRP A 40 5.26 12.31 -7.88
N ARG A 41 4.73 12.52 -9.09
CA ARG A 41 5.36 13.36 -10.11
C ARG A 41 5.48 14.82 -9.68
N GLU A 42 4.52 15.33 -8.91
CA GLU A 42 4.53 16.68 -8.35
C GLU A 42 5.48 16.82 -7.15
N GLY A 43 6.06 15.72 -6.65
CA GLY A 43 6.91 15.72 -5.47
C GLY A 43 6.16 16.03 -4.18
N LYS A 44 4.84 15.77 -4.15
CA LYS A 44 4.02 15.91 -2.95
C LYS A 44 4.37 14.86 -1.91
N ASP A 45 3.93 15.10 -0.68
CA ASP A 45 4.08 14.12 0.38
C ASP A 45 3.20 12.89 0.12
N LEU A 46 3.85 11.72 0.07
CA LEU A 46 3.18 10.44 -0.21
C LEU A 46 2.88 9.64 1.04
N SER A 47 3.17 10.19 2.22
CA SER A 47 2.89 9.55 3.51
C SER A 47 1.42 9.09 3.64
N PRO A 48 0.41 9.87 3.19
CA PRO A 48 -1.00 9.45 3.27
C PRO A 48 -1.31 8.17 2.50
N TRP A 49 -0.72 8.00 1.30
CA TRP A 49 -0.89 6.79 0.47
C TRP A 49 -0.32 5.55 1.13
N ILE A 50 0.82 5.69 1.80
CA ILE A 50 1.49 4.59 2.50
C ILE A 50 0.73 4.23 3.77
N GLU A 51 0.18 5.22 4.49
CA GLU A 51 -0.65 4.98 5.68
C GLU A 51 -1.97 4.29 5.33
N ALA A 52 -2.65 4.74 4.28
CA ALA A 52 -3.86 4.10 3.76
C ALA A 52 -3.59 2.64 3.37
N TRP A 53 -2.52 2.38 2.61
CA TRP A 53 -2.13 1.02 2.24
C TRP A 53 -1.83 0.13 3.47
N LYS A 54 -1.12 0.65 4.49
CA LYS A 54 -0.85 -0.10 5.72
C LYS A 54 -2.14 -0.46 6.47
N GLN A 55 -3.10 0.46 6.49
CA GLN A 55 -4.40 0.23 7.11
C GLN A 55 -5.18 -0.86 6.35
N ASP A 56 -5.20 -0.82 5.03
CA ASP A 56 -5.83 -1.86 4.20
C ASP A 56 -5.20 -3.24 4.42
N GLN A 57 -3.87 -3.31 4.58
CA GLN A 57 -3.19 -4.58 4.92
C GLN A 57 -3.61 -5.10 6.29
N GLU A 58 -3.76 -4.21 7.29
CA GLU A 58 -4.22 -4.58 8.63
C GLU A 58 -5.68 -5.05 8.61
N ASP A 59 -6.56 -4.37 7.87
CA ASP A 59 -7.95 -4.78 7.75
C ASP A 59 -8.11 -6.08 6.96
N ALA A 60 -7.33 -6.28 5.90
CA ALA A 60 -7.25 -7.56 5.19
C ALA A 60 -6.73 -8.68 6.10
N ARG A 61 -5.74 -8.39 6.97
CA ARG A 61 -5.24 -9.34 7.97
C ARG A 61 -6.31 -9.69 8.99
N ARG A 62 -7.10 -8.72 9.45
CA ARG A 62 -8.24 -8.95 10.36
C ARG A 62 -9.32 -9.80 9.71
N MET A 63 -9.67 -9.53 8.45
CA MET A 63 -10.70 -10.28 7.73
C MET A 63 -10.30 -11.72 7.41
N THR A 64 -9.00 -12.00 7.29
CA THR A 64 -8.47 -13.35 7.02
C THR A 64 -8.24 -14.20 8.29
N HIS A 65 -8.53 -13.66 9.49
CA HIS A 65 -8.54 -14.40 10.76
C HIS A 65 -9.98 -14.75 11.19
N PRO A 66 -10.40 -16.04 11.19
CA PRO A 66 -11.80 -16.46 11.38
C PRO A 66 -12.35 -16.38 12.81
N GLU A 67 -11.64 -15.76 13.77
CA GLU A 67 -12.09 -15.67 15.18
C GLU A 67 -13.09 -14.53 15.46
N TRP A 68 -13.40 -13.67 14.48
CA TRP A 68 -14.36 -12.58 14.62
C TRP A 68 -15.75 -12.96 14.07
N MET A 69 -16.35 -14.03 14.59
CA MET A 69 -17.81 -14.16 14.63
C MET A 69 -18.28 -13.81 16.04
N PRO A 70 -18.88 -12.63 16.28
CA PRO A 70 -19.58 -12.41 17.53
C PRO A 70 -20.75 -13.38 17.58
N SER A 71 -20.79 -14.21 18.64
CA SER A 71 -21.89 -15.14 18.94
C SER A 71 -23.18 -14.41 19.27
#